data_AF-A0A9P4GU77-F1
#
_entry.id   AF-A0A9P4GU77-F1
#
_cell.length_a   1.000
_cell.length_b   1.000
_cell.length_c   1.000
_cell.angle_alpha   90.00
_cell.angle_beta   90.00
_cell.angle_gamma   90.00
#
_symmetry.space_group_name_H-M   'P 1'
#
loop_
_entity.id
_entity.type
_entity.pdbx_description
1 polymer ?
#
loop_
_entity_poly.entity_id
_entity_poly.type
_entity_poly.pdbx_seq_one_letter_code
_entity_poly.pdbx_strand_id
1 'polypeptide(L)'
;MDPIQQQIFNFLNPHRRNLPESLVRAIAGNITFLIKYTAGPALKPENFTVTVIDVRGLRNEDVGHKATVCFHDGPGKFAVVICKQVKWGENVLMGLMEKVDKAVKEILAKERNDGCGDF
;
A
#
# COMPACT_ATOMS: atom_id res chain seq x y z
N MET A 1 -16.85 -4.27 6.61
CA MET A 1 -15.58 -3.94 5.92
C MET A 1 -14.46 -4.16 6.92
N ASP A 2 -13.35 -4.76 6.49
CA ASP A 2 -12.21 -5.00 7.37
C ASP A 2 -11.68 -3.68 7.98
N PRO A 3 -11.38 -3.61 9.29
CA PRO A 3 -10.95 -2.35 9.93
C PRO A 3 -9.64 -1.77 9.38
N ILE A 4 -8.68 -2.63 9.01
CA ILE A 4 -7.42 -2.20 8.39
C ILE A 4 -7.72 -1.63 6.99
N GLN A 5 -8.57 -2.32 6.23
CA GLN A 5 -9.01 -1.84 4.92
C GLN A 5 -9.70 -0.47 5.00
N GLN A 6 -10.58 -0.29 6.00
CA GLN A 6 -11.27 0.99 6.20
C GLN A 6 -10.29 2.11 6.55
N GLN A 7 -9.30 1.85 7.43
CA GLN A 7 -8.27 2.83 7.77
C GLN A 7 -7.44 3.23 6.54
N ILE A 8 -6.99 2.25 5.75
CA ILE A 8 -6.23 2.52 4.53
C ILE A 8 -7.07 3.31 3.52
N PHE A 9 -8.33 2.92 3.33
CA PHE A 9 -9.25 3.64 2.46
C PHE A 9 -9.42 5.09 2.91
N ASN A 10 -9.72 5.32 4.20
CA ASN A 10 -9.89 6.66 4.76
C ASN A 10 -8.63 7.52 4.57
N PHE A 11 -7.45 6.91 4.66
CA PHE A 11 -6.19 7.60 4.40
C PHE A 11 -5.99 7.92 2.92
N LEU A 12 -6.25 6.97 2.01
CA LEU A 12 -5.96 7.14 0.58
C LEU A 12 -7.01 8.01 -0.14
N ASN A 13 -8.28 7.96 0.28
CA ASN A 13 -9.39 8.59 -0.44
C ASN A 13 -9.21 10.12 -0.66
N PRO A 14 -8.69 10.90 0.31
CA PRO A 14 -8.37 12.32 0.10
C PRO A 14 -7.33 12.56 -1.00
N HIS A 15 -6.43 11.61 -1.25
CA HIS A 15 -5.37 11.73 -2.25
C HIS A 15 -5.76 11.23 -3.65
N ARG A 16 -7.01 10.78 -3.83
CA ARG A 16 -7.47 10.16 -5.09
C ARG A 16 -7.51 11.10 -6.29
N ARG A 17 -7.56 12.42 -6.07
CA ARG A 17 -7.82 13.43 -7.13
C ARG A 17 -9.08 13.04 -7.93
N ASN A 18 -8.93 12.73 -9.21
CA ASN A 18 -10.02 12.38 -10.12
C ASN A 18 -10.28 10.87 -10.20
N LEU A 19 -9.56 10.05 -9.42
CA LEU A 19 -9.73 8.60 -9.46
C LEU A 19 -11.09 8.18 -8.88
N PRO A 20 -11.75 7.16 -9.47
CA PRO A 20 -12.98 6.58 -8.92
C PRO A 20 -12.76 6.05 -7.50
N GLU A 21 -13.76 6.21 -6.64
CA GLU A 21 -13.72 5.68 -5.28
C GLU A 21 -13.58 4.15 -5.26
N SER A 22 -14.22 3.46 -6.21
CA SER A 22 -14.09 2.01 -6.39
C SER A 22 -12.63 1.57 -6.59
N LEU A 23 -11.83 2.38 -7.27
CA LEU A 23 -10.41 2.14 -7.46
C LEU A 23 -9.64 2.25 -6.13
N VAL A 24 -9.92 3.29 -5.34
CA VAL A 24 -9.32 3.47 -4.02
C VAL A 24 -9.68 2.31 -3.08
N ARG A 25 -10.92 1.82 -3.15
CA ARG A 25 -11.37 0.64 -2.39
C ARG A 25 -10.62 -0.62 -2.79
N ALA A 26 -10.39 -0.83 -4.09
CA ALA A 26 -9.60 -1.95 -4.60
C ALA A 26 -8.14 -1.89 -4.10
N ILE A 27 -7.51 -0.71 -4.18
CA ILE A 27 -6.15 -0.49 -3.67
C ILE A 27 -6.07 -0.78 -2.17
N ALA A 28 -7.01 -0.26 -1.39
CA ALA A 28 -7.06 -0.50 0.05
C ALA A 28 -7.24 -1.99 0.38
N GLY A 29 -8.06 -2.71 -0.40
CA GLY A 29 -8.22 -4.16 -0.28
C GLY A 29 -6.91 -4.91 -0.54
N ASN A 30 -6.22 -4.58 -1.63
CA ASN A 30 -4.96 -5.25 -1.98
C ASN A 30 -3.83 -4.94 -0.98
N ILE A 31 -3.75 -3.72 -0.46
CA ILE A 31 -2.80 -3.39 0.62
C ILE A 31 -3.14 -4.17 1.90
N THR A 32 -4.43 -4.30 2.23
CA THR A 32 -4.88 -5.10 3.40
C THR A 32 -4.47 -6.57 3.24
N PHE A 33 -4.62 -7.13 2.04
CA PHE A 33 -4.13 -8.47 1.72
C PHE A 33 -2.62 -8.57 1.95
N LEU A 34 -1.81 -7.64 1.41
CA LEU A 34 -0.36 -7.66 1.58
C LEU A 34 0.07 -7.57 3.04
N ILE A 35 -0.60 -6.72 3.82
CA ILE A 35 -0.38 -6.59 5.26
C ILE A 35 -0.60 -7.93 5.96
N LYS A 36 -1.75 -8.56 5.73
CA LYS A 36 -2.11 -9.83 6.37
C LYS A 36 -1.21 -10.99 5.92
N TYR A 37 -0.82 -11.01 4.65
CA TYR A 37 0.12 -11.99 4.12
C TYR A 37 1.50 -11.85 4.77
N THR A 38 1.97 -10.62 4.98
CA THR A 38 3.33 -10.36 5.48
C THR A 38 3.45 -10.52 7.00
N ALA A 39 2.46 -10.05 7.76
CA ALA A 39 2.57 -9.92 9.21
C ALA A 39 1.45 -10.67 9.98
N GLY A 40 0.58 -11.39 9.28
CA GLY A 40 -0.44 -12.27 9.85
C GLY A 40 -1.85 -11.67 9.94
N PRO A 41 -2.89 -12.50 10.15
CA PRO A 41 -4.28 -12.06 10.13
C PRO A 41 -4.75 -11.37 11.43
N ALA A 42 -4.02 -11.53 12.55
CA ALA A 42 -4.43 -11.06 13.88
C ALA A 42 -4.08 -9.57 14.16
N LEU A 43 -3.60 -8.86 13.15
CA LEU A 43 -3.12 -7.49 13.28
C LEU A 43 -4.25 -6.49 13.50
N LYS A 44 -3.96 -5.41 14.25
CA LYS A 44 -4.89 -4.32 14.50
C LYS A 44 -4.57 -3.11 13.61
N PRO A 45 -5.56 -2.24 13.31
CA PRO A 45 -5.32 -1.04 12.50
C PRO A 45 -4.25 -0.09 13.08
N GLU A 46 -4.15 -0.03 14.40
CA GLU A 46 -3.14 0.75 15.15
C GLU A 46 -1.70 0.32 14.84
N ASN A 47 -1.48 -0.90 14.36
CA ASN A 47 -0.16 -1.40 13.99
C ASN A 47 0.31 -0.90 12.62
N PHE A 48 -0.48 -0.12 11.88
CA PHE A 48 -0.09 0.35 10.54
C PHE A 48 -0.18 1.85 10.39
N THR A 49 0.76 2.36 9.60
CA THR A 49 0.71 3.74 9.13
C THR A 49 0.90 3.75 7.63
N VAL A 50 0.10 4.58 6.96
CA VAL A 50 0.35 4.98 5.59
C VAL A 50 0.91 6.40 5.65
N THR A 51 1.96 6.67 4.90
CA THR A 51 2.59 7.99 4.81
C THR A 51 2.74 8.38 3.36
N VAL A 52 2.45 9.64 3.03
CA VAL A 52 2.79 10.25 1.74
C VAL A 52 3.67 11.45 2.02
N ILE A 53 4.87 11.45 1.45
CA ILE A 53 5.86 12.52 1.62
C ILE A 53 6.30 13.06 0.27
N ASP A 54 6.65 14.34 0.24
CA ASP A 54 7.38 14.93 -0.88
C ASP A 54 8.85 14.54 -0.79
N VAL A 55 9.42 14.12 -1.91
CA VAL A 55 10.83 13.81 -2.05
C VAL A 55 11.52 15.00 -2.70
N ARG A 56 12.51 15.54 -1.99
CA ARG A 56 13.35 16.65 -2.44
C ARG A 56 14.76 16.15 -2.70
N GLY A 57 15.40 16.68 -3.74
CA GLY A 57 16.79 16.39 -4.06
C GLY A 57 17.76 17.17 -3.18
N LEU A 58 19.07 17.00 -3.45
CA LEU A 58 20.15 17.56 -2.63
C LEU A 58 20.17 19.10 -2.59
N ARG A 59 19.57 19.75 -3.59
CA ARG A 59 19.45 21.20 -3.72
C ARG A 59 18.00 21.67 -3.55
N ASN A 60 17.18 20.89 -2.84
CA ASN A 60 15.76 21.14 -2.60
C ASN A 60 14.89 21.13 -3.88
N GLU A 61 15.40 20.55 -4.97
CA GLU A 61 14.64 20.38 -6.21
C GLU A 61 13.51 19.38 -6.03
N ASP A 62 12.38 19.62 -6.70
CA ASP A 62 11.22 18.72 -6.73
C ASP A 62 11.61 17.40 -7.42
N VAL A 63 11.74 16.31 -6.65
CA VAL A 63 12.00 14.98 -7.22
C VAL A 63 10.69 14.23 -7.45
N GLY A 64 9.79 14.27 -6.47
CA GLY A 64 8.49 13.63 -6.60
C GLY A 64 7.79 13.35 -5.27
N HIS A 65 6.96 12.32 -5.27
CA HIS A 65 6.17 11.93 -4.10
C HIS A 65 6.41 10.45 -3.77
N LYS A 66 6.45 10.12 -2.49
CA LYS A 66 6.63 8.75 -2.01
C LYS A 66 5.51 8.35 -1.05
N ALA A 67 4.80 7.28 -1.41
CA ALA A 67 3.85 6.62 -0.53
C ALA A 67 4.51 5.38 0.09
N THR A 68 4.31 5.19 1.39
CA THR A 68 4.85 4.07 2.15
C THR A 68 3.76 3.52 3.06
N VAL A 69 3.62 2.20 3.11
CA VAL A 69 2.81 1.46 4.08
C VAL A 69 3.76 0.71 4.99
N CYS A 70 3.70 1.01 6.29
CA CYS A 70 4.54 0.40 7.30
C CYS A 70 3.68 -0.35 8.33
N PHE A 71 4.25 -1.41 8.89
CA PHE A 71 3.75 -2.06 10.09
C PHE A 71 4.69 -1.79 11.27
N HIS A 72 4.12 -1.68 12.47
CA HIS A 72 4.82 -1.36 13.71
C HIS A 72 4.69 -2.52 14.70
N ASP A 73 5.84 -2.98 15.20
CA ASP A 73 6.01 -4.07 16.17
C ASP A 73 6.57 -3.56 17.51
N GLY A 74 6.39 -2.26 17.76
CA GLY A 74 6.82 -1.57 18.98
C GLY A 74 7.63 -0.30 18.70
N PRO A 75 8.04 0.44 19.75
CA PRO A 75 8.78 1.68 19.61
C PRO A 75 10.06 1.52 18.78
N GLY A 76 10.17 2.28 17.68
CA GLY A 76 11.31 2.22 16.76
C GLY A 76 11.40 0.93 15.92
N LYS A 77 10.48 -0.02 16.09
CA LYS A 77 10.44 -1.28 15.35
C LYS A 77 9.32 -1.23 14.32
N PHE A 78 9.70 -0.98 13.08
CA PHE A 78 8.76 -1.00 11.97
C PHE A 78 9.36 -1.69 10.75
N ALA A 79 8.52 -2.26 9.90
CA ALA A 79 8.93 -2.72 8.60
C ALA A 79 8.02 -2.16 7.51
N VAL A 80 8.62 -1.92 6.35
CA VAL A 80 7.92 -1.40 5.17
C VAL A 80 7.28 -2.58 4.44
N VAL A 81 5.95 -2.60 4.40
CA VAL A 81 5.18 -3.59 3.64
C VAL A 81 5.27 -3.30 2.16
N ILE A 82 5.04 -2.04 1.78
CA ILE A 82 5.16 -1.59 0.40
C ILE A 82 5.49 -0.10 0.34
N CYS A 83 6.30 0.29 -0.63
CA CYS A 83 6.57 1.69 -0.92
C CYS A 83 6.69 1.95 -2.42
N LYS A 84 6.24 3.11 -2.85
CA LYS A 84 6.40 3.60 -4.22
C LYS A 84 6.75 5.08 -4.20
N GLN A 85 7.78 5.43 -4.96
CA GLN A 85 8.05 6.80 -5.35
C GLN A 85 7.63 7.00 -6.82
N VAL A 86 7.05 8.16 -7.10
CA VAL A 86 6.68 8.64 -8.44
C VAL A 86 7.34 9.99 -8.69
N LYS A 87 7.42 10.44 -9.93
CA LYS A 87 7.98 11.76 -10.28
C LYS A 87 7.07 12.88 -9.82
N TRP A 88 7.60 14.10 -9.74
CA TRP A 88 6.79 15.27 -9.45
C TRP A 88 5.65 15.44 -10.46
N GLY A 89 4.45 15.79 -9.97
CA GLY A 89 3.24 15.90 -10.79
C GLY A 89 2.48 14.58 -11.01
N GLU A 90 3.13 13.43 -10.89
CA GLU A 90 2.49 12.11 -11.00
C GLU A 90 1.62 11.79 -9.78
N ASN A 91 0.60 10.95 -9.97
CA ASN A 91 -0.26 10.51 -8.88
C ASN A 91 0.38 9.31 -8.16
N VAL A 92 0.85 9.54 -6.94
CA VAL A 92 1.50 8.49 -6.13
C VAL A 92 0.57 7.32 -5.81
N LEU A 93 -0.76 7.53 -5.77
CA LEU A 93 -1.72 6.44 -5.57
C LEU A 93 -1.78 5.50 -6.78
N MET A 94 -1.66 6.03 -8.00
CA MET A 94 -1.59 5.19 -9.20
C MET A 94 -0.32 4.36 -9.20
N GLY A 95 0.83 4.97 -8.91
CA GLY A 95 2.08 4.23 -8.81
C GLY A 95 2.05 3.17 -7.70
N LEU A 96 1.40 3.48 -6.56
CA LEU A 96 1.23 2.54 -5.46
C LEU A 96 0.34 1.37 -5.88
N MET A 97 -0.79 1.65 -6.55
CA MET A 97 -1.72 0.65 -7.08
C MET A 97 -0.99 -0.34 -8.00
N GLU A 98 -0.28 0.14 -9.01
CA GLU A 98 0.44 -0.71 -9.95
C GLU A 98 1.42 -1.65 -9.24
N LYS A 99 2.12 -1.12 -8.23
CA LYS A 99 3.07 -1.90 -7.45
C LYS A 99 2.38 -2.93 -6.55
N VAL A 100 1.29 -2.54 -5.90
CA VAL A 100 0.47 -3.42 -5.06
C VAL A 100 -0.12 -4.55 -5.89
N ASP A 101 -0.74 -4.24 -7.03
CA ASP A 101 -1.35 -5.21 -7.92
C ASP A 101 -0.31 -6.20 -8.45
N LYS A 102 0.89 -5.72 -8.81
CA LYS A 102 2.00 -6.59 -9.22
C LYS A 102 2.40 -7.56 -8.10
N ALA A 103 2.59 -7.06 -6.87
CA ALA A 103 2.97 -7.89 -5.73
C ALA A 103 1.89 -8.95 -5.40
N VAL A 104 0.61 -8.57 -5.44
CA VAL A 104 -0.50 -9.52 -5.23
C VAL A 104 -0.51 -10.59 -6.32
N LYS A 105 -0.38 -10.21 -7.59
CA LYS A 105 -0.32 -11.18 -8.70
C LYS A 105 0.84 -12.16 -8.56
N GLU A 106 2.01 -11.68 -8.14
CA GLU A 106 3.19 -12.52 -7.90
C GLU A 106 2.96 -13.51 -6.75
N ILE A 107 2.36 -13.06 -5.64
CA ILE A 107 1.98 -13.94 -4.52
C ILE A 107 0.99 -15.00 -4.99
N LEU A 108 -0.11 -14.60 -5.65
CA LEU A 108 -1.13 -15.54 -6.11
C LEU A 108 -0.57 -16.53 -7.14
N ALA A 109 0.33 -16.11 -8.02
CA ALA A 109 0.99 -16.99 -8.98
C ALA A 109 1.94 -17.98 -8.30
N LYS A 110 2.64 -17.56 -7.24
CA LYS A 110 3.51 -18.44 -6.46
C LYS A 110 2.71 -19.47 -5.68
N GLU A 111 1.70 -19.05 -4.94
CA GLU A 111 0.86 -19.95 -4.14
C GLU A 111 0.06 -20.93 -5.04
N ARG A 112 -0.32 -20.52 -6.26
CA ARG A 112 -0.90 -21.42 -7.27
C ARG A 112 0.02 -22.59 -7.62
N ASN A 113 1.34 -22.41 -7.53
CA ASN A 113 2.32 -23.48 -7.79
C ASN A 113 2.55 -24.38 -6.56
N ASP A 114 2.17 -23.95 -5.35
CA ASP A 114 2.39 -24.66 -4.09
C ASP A 114 1.12 -25.34 -3.53
N GLY A 115 -0.09 -24.99 -4.01
CA GLY A 115 -1.30 -25.74 -3.66
C GLY A 115 -2.63 -25.16 -4.16
N CYS A 116 -3.45 -26.04 -4.74
CA CYS A 116 -4.87 -25.90 -5.09
C CYS A 116 -5.23 -25.18 -6.42
N GLY A 117 -5.42 -26.02 -7.46
CA GLY A 117 -6.71 -26.29 -8.11
C GLY A 117 -7.58 -25.11 -8.54
N ASP A 118 -7.79 -25.00 -9.85
CA ASP A 118 -8.83 -24.16 -10.46
C ASP A 118 -10.20 -24.40 -9.81
N PHE A 119 -10.87 -23.31 -9.39
CA PHE A 119 -12.31 -23.26 -9.14
C PHE A 119 -12.87 -21.98 -9.75
#